data_AF-S8FYH3-F1
#
_entry.id   AF-S8FYH3-F1
#
_cell.length_a   1.000
_cell.length_b   1.000
_cell.length_c   1.000
_cell.angle_alpha   90.00
_cell.angle_beta   90.00
_cell.angle_gamma   90.00
#
_symmetry.space_group_name_H-M   'P 1'
#
loop_
_entity.id
_entity.type
_entity.pdbx_description
1 polymer ?
#
loop_
_entity_poly.entity_id
_entity_poly.type
_entity_poly.pdbx_seq_one_letter_code
_entity_poly.pdbx_strand_id
1 'polypeptide(L)'
;MHAVQHASESARLGLVSPCVLLIGIELRDIATSFDADVAQLVQRGKVFRPLWRAVARRHAEIEAEDRKRQHKVESSPNAYVCAAEGCGIRGEKKAALRACGGRCPPEVKPHYCSRGCQRRDWSRHKAICKPGSKGTRLKVSAKDKAKVLELFELAEPEDVCEQDDDSQGESSPETSTGIPQPGEAHRDAGHIVDIPVSGAPGGSIEITSSTFSPEFMKSFRDSMSKLMNEGK
;
A
#
# COMPACT_ATOMS: atom_id res chain seq x y z
N MET A 1 19.62 14.94 -25.31
CA MET A 1 19.71 16.31 -24.73
C MET A 1 18.49 17.18 -25.03
N HIS A 2 18.03 17.30 -26.29
CA HIS A 2 16.86 18.15 -26.63
C HIS A 2 15.59 17.80 -25.84
N ALA A 3 15.29 16.50 -25.63
CA ALA A 3 14.12 16.07 -24.86
C ALA A 3 14.08 16.66 -23.43
N VAL A 4 15.22 16.69 -22.74
CA VAL A 4 15.32 17.24 -21.37
C VAL A 4 15.12 18.75 -21.38
N GLN A 5 15.66 19.45 -22.37
CA GLN A 5 15.46 20.90 -22.52
C GLN A 5 13.99 21.23 -22.76
N HIS A 6 13.32 20.52 -23.66
CA HIS A 6 11.89 20.68 -23.89
C HIS A 6 11.07 20.34 -22.65
N ALA A 7 11.37 19.24 -21.96
CA ALA A 7 10.68 18.87 -20.72
C ALA A 7 10.86 19.94 -19.62
N SER A 8 12.06 20.51 -19.50
CA SER A 8 12.34 21.59 -18.56
C SER A 8 11.61 22.89 -18.92
N GLU A 9 11.54 23.22 -20.21
CA GLU A 9 10.78 24.37 -20.68
C GLU A 9 9.27 24.18 -20.45
N SER A 10 8.73 23.01 -20.75
CA SER A 10 7.34 22.67 -20.45
C SER A 10 7.05 22.79 -18.94
N ALA A 11 7.92 22.24 -18.09
CA ALA A 11 7.80 22.38 -16.63
C ALA A 11 7.90 23.84 -16.17
N ARG A 12 8.74 24.66 -16.82
CA ARG A 12 8.86 26.11 -16.55
C ARG A 12 7.55 26.84 -16.85
N LEU A 13 6.87 26.46 -17.93
CA LEU A 13 5.56 26.99 -18.32
C LEU A 13 4.39 26.39 -17.49
N GLY A 14 4.68 25.52 -16.51
CA GLY A 14 3.65 24.84 -15.71
C GLY A 14 2.98 23.65 -16.41
N LEU A 15 3.44 23.28 -17.60
CA LEU A 15 2.91 22.17 -18.40
C LEU A 15 3.61 20.86 -17.99
N VAL A 16 3.19 20.26 -16.87
CA VAL A 16 3.75 19.01 -16.34
C VAL A 16 2.88 17.82 -16.77
N SER A 17 3.21 17.21 -17.91
CA SER A 17 2.56 15.99 -18.39
C SER A 17 3.29 14.72 -17.91
N PRO A 18 2.67 13.52 -18.03
CA PRO A 18 3.37 12.26 -17.74
C PRO A 18 4.68 12.09 -18.52
N CYS A 19 4.74 12.54 -19.78
CA CYS A 19 5.98 12.47 -20.58
C CYS A 19 7.09 13.37 -20.00
N VAL A 20 6.74 14.56 -19.49
CA VAL A 20 7.71 15.47 -18.84
C VAL A 20 8.28 14.82 -17.58
N LEU A 21 7.43 14.20 -16.76
CA LEU A 21 7.84 13.49 -15.56
C LEU A 21 8.73 12.29 -15.89
N LEU A 22 8.36 11.49 -16.90
CA LEU A 22 9.14 10.32 -17.33
C LEU A 22 10.56 10.73 -17.75
N ILE A 23 10.70 11.77 -18.58
CA ILE A 23 12.02 12.29 -19.00
C ILE A 23 12.84 12.74 -17.78
N GLY A 24 12.21 13.40 -16.81
CA GLY A 24 12.87 13.84 -15.59
C GLY A 24 13.31 12.70 -14.68
N ILE A 25 12.51 11.64 -14.57
CA ILE A 25 12.83 10.42 -13.80
C ILE A 25 13.99 9.67 -14.47
N GLU A 26 13.92 9.43 -15.78
CA GLU A 26 15.00 8.78 -16.55
C GLU A 26 16.33 9.53 -16.41
N LEU A 27 16.30 10.86 -16.49
CA LEU A 27 17.51 11.66 -16.29
C LEU A 27 18.10 11.49 -14.88
N ARG A 28 17.25 11.37 -13.85
CA ARG A 28 17.68 11.11 -12.48
C ARG A 28 18.29 9.73 -12.35
N ASP A 29 17.68 8.72 -12.94
CA ASP A 29 18.12 7.34 -12.83
C ASP A 29 19.45 7.13 -13.58
N ILE A 30 19.61 7.78 -14.74
CA ILE A 30 20.90 7.89 -15.44
C ILE A 30 21.94 8.55 -14.54
N ALA A 31 21.63 9.69 -13.93
CA ALA A 31 22.58 10.38 -13.03
C ALA A 31 22.99 9.51 -11.83
N THR A 32 22.04 8.81 -11.23
CA THR A 32 22.27 7.86 -10.13
C THR A 32 23.18 6.70 -10.57
N SER A 33 22.99 6.21 -11.80
CA SER A 33 23.82 5.14 -12.37
C SER A 33 25.28 5.56 -12.61
N PHE A 34 25.57 6.86 -12.62
CA PHE A 34 26.93 7.42 -12.69
C PHE A 34 27.44 7.91 -11.32
N ASP A 35 26.85 7.45 -10.21
CA ASP A 35 27.17 7.86 -8.84
C ASP A 35 27.09 9.38 -8.60
N ALA A 36 26.33 10.10 -9.43
CA ALA A 36 26.14 11.52 -9.23
C ALA A 36 25.12 11.75 -8.12
N ASP A 37 25.48 12.59 -7.14
CA ASP A 37 24.57 13.01 -6.08
C ASP A 37 23.41 13.82 -6.69
N VAL A 38 22.25 13.16 -6.81
CA VAL A 38 21.01 13.73 -7.34
C VAL A 38 20.60 14.98 -6.54
N ALA A 39 20.77 14.99 -5.22
CA ALA A 39 20.42 16.15 -4.42
C ALA A 39 21.30 17.35 -4.77
N GLN A 40 22.60 17.13 -4.98
CA GLN A 40 23.51 18.16 -5.48
C GLN A 40 23.16 18.60 -6.91
N LEU A 41 22.77 17.69 -7.79
CA LEU A 41 22.34 18.02 -9.16
C LEU A 41 21.07 18.88 -9.17
N VAL A 42 20.09 18.58 -8.33
CA VAL A 42 18.87 19.38 -8.16
C VAL A 42 19.18 20.77 -7.61
N GLN A 43 20.12 20.86 -6.65
CA GLN A 43 20.52 22.13 -6.03
C GLN A 43 21.40 23.00 -6.94
N ARG A 44 22.38 22.41 -7.62
CA ARG A 44 23.40 23.13 -8.41
C ARG A 44 23.02 23.28 -9.89
N GLY A 45 22.22 22.36 -10.42
CA GLY A 45 21.77 22.35 -11.81
C GLY A 45 20.74 23.45 -12.10
N LYS A 46 21.21 24.69 -12.31
CA LYS A 46 20.35 25.83 -12.66
C LYS A 46 19.54 25.60 -13.94
N VAL A 47 20.08 24.83 -14.88
CA VAL A 47 19.52 24.65 -16.23
C VAL A 47 18.19 23.89 -16.22
N PHE A 48 18.04 22.88 -15.37
CA PHE A 48 16.84 22.01 -15.33
C PHE A 48 16.04 22.14 -14.03
N ARG A 49 16.24 23.24 -13.30
CA ARG A 49 15.58 23.48 -12.00
C ARG A 49 14.05 23.35 -12.06
N PRO A 50 13.33 23.83 -13.10
CA PRO A 50 11.89 23.64 -13.20
C PRO A 50 11.48 22.15 -13.29
N LEU A 51 12.20 21.37 -14.12
CA LEU A 51 11.98 19.93 -14.26
C LEU A 51 12.22 19.19 -12.95
N TRP A 52 13.34 19.47 -12.30
CA TRP A 52 13.69 18.82 -11.03
C TRP A 52 12.67 19.07 -9.93
N ARG A 53 12.14 20.30 -9.82
CA ARG A 53 11.06 20.59 -8.88
C ARG A 53 9.79 19.81 -9.20
N ALA A 54 9.46 19.62 -10.48
CA ALA A 54 8.30 18.83 -10.88
C ALA A 54 8.46 17.35 -10.51
N VAL A 55 9.64 16.77 -10.78
CA VAL A 55 9.98 15.39 -10.40
C VAL A 55 9.97 15.21 -8.87
N ALA A 56 10.59 16.12 -8.13
CA ALA A 56 10.62 16.06 -6.67
C ALA A 56 9.22 16.14 -6.05
N ARG A 57 8.36 17.03 -6.54
CA ARG A 57 6.94 17.07 -6.11
C ARG A 57 6.24 15.74 -6.39
N ARG A 58 6.44 15.18 -7.59
CA ARG A 58 5.81 13.91 -7.96
C ARG A 58 6.26 12.75 -7.06
N HIS A 59 7.55 12.65 -6.71
CA HIS A 59 8.00 11.63 -5.76
C HIS A 59 7.43 11.86 -4.36
N ALA A 60 7.40 13.10 -3.88
CA ALA A 60 6.79 13.39 -2.58
C ALA A 60 5.30 13.01 -2.53
N GLU A 61 4.56 13.21 -3.63
CA GLU A 61 3.18 12.73 -3.77
C GLU A 61 3.10 11.19 -3.69
N ILE A 62 3.92 10.49 -4.47
CA ILE A 62 3.97 9.01 -4.48
C ILE A 62 4.30 8.47 -3.09
N GLU A 63 5.36 8.99 -2.45
CA GLU A 63 5.74 8.58 -1.09
C GLU A 63 4.64 8.88 -0.06
N ALA A 64 3.92 10.00 -0.19
CA ALA A 64 2.81 10.32 0.68
C ALA A 64 1.62 9.36 0.48
N GLU A 65 1.32 8.99 -0.77
CA GLU A 65 0.32 7.97 -1.10
C GLU A 65 0.72 6.59 -0.56
N ASP A 66 1.99 6.22 -0.70
CA ASP A 66 2.53 4.96 -0.20
C ASP A 66 2.50 4.89 1.32
N ARG A 67 2.88 5.96 2.04
CA ARG A 67 2.71 6.03 3.50
C ARG A 67 1.26 5.83 3.93
N LYS A 68 0.32 6.47 3.23
CA LYS A 68 -1.12 6.28 3.50
C LYS A 68 -1.56 4.85 3.22
N ARG A 69 -1.07 4.23 2.15
CA ARG A 69 -1.34 2.83 1.79
C ARG A 69 -0.79 1.89 2.87
N GLN A 70 0.45 2.09 3.28
CA GLN A 70 1.13 1.29 4.29
C GLN A 70 0.41 1.36 5.64
N HIS A 71 0.02 2.56 6.09
CA HIS A 71 -0.78 2.73 7.30
C HIS A 71 -2.13 1.98 7.24
N LYS A 72 -2.80 1.96 6.09
CA LYS A 72 -4.03 1.17 5.90
C LYS A 72 -3.77 -0.34 5.98
N VAL A 73 -2.65 -0.81 5.44
CA VAL A 73 -2.25 -2.22 5.52
C VAL A 73 -1.90 -2.59 6.95
N GLU A 74 -1.12 -1.78 7.65
CA GLU A 74 -0.72 -2.00 9.05
C GLU A 74 -1.90 -1.99 10.01
N SER A 75 -2.89 -1.11 9.81
CA SER A 75 -4.10 -1.09 10.62
C SER A 75 -5.00 -2.32 10.40
N SER A 76 -4.87 -3.04 9.28
CA SER A 76 -5.72 -4.19 8.97
C SER A 76 -5.05 -5.23 8.05
N PRO A 77 -3.96 -5.89 8.49
CA PRO A 77 -3.13 -6.73 7.62
C PRO A 77 -3.92 -7.89 7.00
N ASN A 78 -4.85 -8.48 7.77
CA ASN A 78 -5.71 -9.58 7.34
C ASN A 78 -6.73 -9.19 6.24
N ALA A 79 -6.91 -7.90 5.95
CA ALA A 79 -7.83 -7.42 4.92
C ALA A 79 -7.22 -7.39 3.51
N TYR A 80 -5.88 -7.43 3.41
CA TYR A 80 -5.14 -7.29 2.17
C TYR A 80 -4.47 -8.59 1.72
N VAL A 81 -4.56 -9.67 2.50
CA VAL A 81 -3.94 -10.96 2.19
C VAL A 81 -4.98 -12.07 2.23
N CYS A 82 -4.95 -12.98 1.25
CA CYS A 82 -5.79 -14.16 1.26
C CYS A 82 -5.41 -15.07 2.44
N ALA A 83 -6.36 -15.33 3.32
CA ALA A 83 -6.14 -16.09 4.55
C ALA A 83 -5.88 -17.60 4.33
N ALA A 84 -6.14 -18.13 3.12
CA ALA A 84 -5.89 -19.53 2.82
C ALA A 84 -4.39 -19.80 2.71
N GLU A 85 -3.88 -20.74 3.53
CA GLU A 85 -2.47 -21.13 3.55
C GLU A 85 -1.95 -21.49 2.15
N GLY A 86 -0.74 -21.02 1.85
CA GLY A 86 -0.07 -21.20 0.55
C GLY A 86 -0.70 -20.45 -0.63
N CYS A 87 -1.79 -19.68 -0.43
CA CYS A 87 -2.41 -18.94 -1.53
C CYS A 87 -1.50 -17.79 -1.99
N GLY A 88 -0.98 -16.97 -1.07
CA GLY A 88 -0.06 -15.87 -1.37
C GLY A 88 -0.63 -14.75 -2.26
N ILE A 89 -1.94 -14.71 -2.48
CA ILE A 89 -2.58 -13.60 -3.20
C ILE A 89 -2.83 -12.45 -2.24
N ARG A 90 -2.41 -11.26 -2.64
CA ARG A 90 -2.66 -10.00 -1.95
C ARG A 90 -3.63 -9.14 -2.77
N GLY A 91 -4.34 -8.23 -2.12
CA GLY A 91 -5.23 -7.26 -2.76
C GLY A 91 -4.64 -5.87 -2.69
N GLU A 92 -4.73 -5.09 -3.76
CA GLU A 92 -4.30 -3.67 -3.73
C GLU A 92 -5.21 -2.85 -2.80
N LYS A 93 -6.49 -3.21 -2.80
CA LYS A 93 -7.53 -2.62 -1.96
C LYS A 93 -8.22 -3.74 -1.19
N LYS A 94 -8.79 -3.43 -0.02
CA LYS A 94 -9.62 -4.37 0.75
C LYS A 94 -10.73 -5.04 -0.07
N ALA A 95 -11.28 -4.32 -1.05
CA ALA A 95 -12.33 -4.83 -1.93
C ALA A 95 -11.86 -5.92 -2.93
N ALA A 96 -10.55 -6.07 -3.16
CA ALA A 96 -10.00 -7.13 -4.01
C ALA A 96 -10.20 -8.53 -3.41
N LEU A 97 -10.40 -8.60 -2.09
CA LEU A 97 -10.60 -9.86 -1.38
C LEU A 97 -11.99 -9.89 -0.72
N ARG A 98 -12.60 -11.07 -0.70
CA ARG A 98 -13.93 -11.27 -0.13
C ARG A 98 -13.80 -11.66 1.34
N ALA A 99 -14.30 -10.81 2.23
CA ALA A 99 -14.40 -11.14 3.64
C ALA A 99 -15.28 -12.38 3.88
N CYS A 100 -14.99 -13.13 4.95
CA CYS A 100 -15.90 -14.18 5.39
C CYS A 100 -17.30 -13.60 5.67
N GLY A 101 -18.34 -14.23 5.11
CA GLY A 101 -19.75 -13.84 5.31
C GLY A 101 -20.33 -14.22 6.68
N GLY A 102 -19.55 -14.88 7.54
CA GLY A 102 -19.97 -15.26 8.88
C GLY A 102 -19.88 -14.13 9.92
N ARG A 103 -20.30 -14.44 11.15
CA ARG A 103 -20.29 -13.50 12.30
C ARG A 103 -19.00 -13.54 13.11
N CYS A 104 -17.87 -13.87 12.49
CA CYS A 104 -16.57 -13.78 13.15
C CYS A 104 -16.23 -12.31 13.50
N PRO A 105 -15.46 -12.06 14.59
CA PRO A 105 -15.06 -10.72 14.98
C PRO A 105 -14.30 -10.01 13.85
N PRO A 106 -14.55 -8.70 13.61
CA PRO A 106 -13.89 -7.94 12.53
C PRO A 106 -12.36 -8.03 12.51
N GLU A 107 -11.74 -8.10 13.68
CA GLU A 107 -10.31 -8.08 13.95
C GLU A 107 -9.63 -9.37 13.47
N VAL A 108 -10.35 -10.49 13.50
CA VAL A 108 -9.90 -11.81 13.02
C VAL A 108 -10.70 -12.28 11.82
N LYS A 109 -11.42 -11.38 11.13
CA LYS A 109 -12.24 -11.74 9.98
C LYS A 109 -11.33 -11.97 8.76
N PRO A 110 -11.21 -13.22 8.28
CA PRO A 110 -10.33 -13.52 7.16
C PRO A 110 -10.94 -13.01 5.86
N HIS A 111 -10.06 -12.68 4.91
CA HIS A 111 -10.42 -12.33 3.55
C HIS A 111 -9.87 -13.40 2.60
N TYR A 112 -10.62 -13.68 1.54
CA TYR A 112 -10.29 -14.74 0.59
C TYR A 112 -10.40 -14.21 -0.83
N CYS A 113 -9.44 -14.58 -1.68
CA CYS A 113 -9.50 -14.25 -3.09
C CYS A 113 -10.63 -15.02 -3.82
N SER A 114 -11.06 -16.17 -3.30
CA SER A 114 -12.15 -16.94 -3.89
C SER A 114 -12.86 -17.88 -2.92
N ARG A 115 -14.02 -18.42 -3.33
CA ARG A 115 -14.78 -19.42 -2.54
C ARG A 115 -13.99 -20.71 -2.35
N GLY A 116 -13.07 -21.05 -3.25
CA GLY A 116 -12.19 -22.21 -3.12
C GLY A 116 -11.25 -22.04 -1.92
N CYS A 117 -10.61 -20.87 -1.80
CA CYS A 117 -9.76 -20.54 -0.66
C CYS A 117 -10.52 -20.53 0.66
N GLN A 118 -11.73 -19.96 0.71
CA GLN A 118 -12.57 -19.98 1.90
C GLN A 118 -12.90 -21.41 2.37
N ARG A 119 -13.24 -22.32 1.44
CA ARG A 119 -13.54 -23.72 1.78
C ARG A 119 -12.32 -24.45 2.32
N ARG A 120 -11.14 -24.23 1.75
CA ARG A 120 -9.88 -24.84 2.22
C ARG A 120 -9.51 -24.41 3.63
N ASP A 121 -9.72 -23.14 3.97
CA ASP A 121 -9.41 -22.60 5.29
C ASP A 121 -10.52 -22.86 6.34
N TRP A 122 -11.68 -23.37 5.92
CA TRP A 122 -12.85 -23.52 6.80
C TRP A 122 -12.59 -24.38 8.04
N SER A 123 -11.78 -25.43 7.94
CA SER A 123 -11.44 -26.31 9.07
C SER A 123 -10.77 -25.56 10.22
N ARG A 124 -9.92 -24.57 9.91
CA ARG A 124 -9.26 -23.67 10.87
C ARG A 124 -10.19 -22.55 11.30
N HIS A 125 -10.84 -21.89 10.33
CA HIS A 125 -11.67 -20.71 10.58
C HIS A 125 -12.95 -21.00 11.37
N LYS A 126 -13.55 -22.18 11.23
CA LYS A 126 -14.84 -22.52 11.89
C LYS A 126 -14.83 -22.34 13.41
N ALA A 127 -13.66 -22.48 14.05
CA ALA A 127 -13.52 -22.33 15.51
C ALA A 127 -13.82 -20.89 15.97
N ILE A 128 -13.52 -19.89 15.14
CA ILE A 128 -13.75 -18.47 15.39
C ILE A 128 -15.00 -17.92 14.69
N CYS A 129 -15.52 -18.63 13.68
CA CYS A 129 -16.71 -18.26 12.93
C CYS A 129 -17.99 -18.82 13.57
N LYS A 130 -18.20 -18.58 14.88
CA LYS A 130 -19.34 -19.14 15.59
C LYS A 130 -20.61 -18.30 15.38
N PRO A 131 -21.76 -18.91 15.08
CA PRO A 131 -23.04 -18.22 15.13
C PRO A 131 -23.29 -17.70 16.55
N GLY A 132 -23.54 -16.39 16.70
CA GLY A 132 -23.86 -15.81 18.00
C GLY A 132 -22.66 -15.34 18.83
N SER A 133 -21.42 -15.55 18.38
CA SER A 133 -20.28 -14.83 18.95
C SER A 133 -20.42 -13.36 18.56
N LYS A 134 -21.08 -12.56 19.38
CA LYS A 134 -20.87 -11.11 19.38
C LYS A 134 -19.39 -10.98 19.71
N GLY A 135 -18.56 -10.65 18.71
CA GLY A 135 -17.15 -10.37 18.90
C GLY A 135 -17.07 -9.32 19.99
N THR A 136 -16.86 -9.77 21.22
CA THR A 136 -16.79 -8.88 22.36
C THR A 136 -15.39 -8.35 22.19
N ARG A 137 -15.27 -7.15 21.60
CA ARG A 137 -14.04 -6.38 21.68
C ARG A 137 -13.67 -6.42 23.15
N LEU A 138 -12.59 -7.11 23.48
CA LEU A 138 -12.04 -7.03 24.83
C LEU A 138 -11.79 -5.55 25.03
N LYS A 139 -12.64 -4.89 25.82
CA LYS A 139 -12.44 -3.51 26.22
C LYS A 139 -11.24 -3.55 27.13
N VAL A 140 -10.05 -3.46 26.54
CA VAL A 140 -8.81 -3.27 27.28
C VAL A 140 -9.03 -1.99 28.08
N SER A 141 -9.12 -2.12 29.40
CA SER A 141 -9.35 -0.95 30.24
C SER A 141 -8.12 -0.05 30.17
N ALA A 142 -8.27 1.24 30.45
CA ALA A 142 -7.13 2.16 30.52
C ALA A 142 -6.04 1.64 31.48
N LYS A 143 -6.45 0.93 32.55
CA LYS A 143 -5.56 0.29 33.52
C LYS A 143 -4.75 -0.86 32.92
N ASP A 144 -5.33 -1.64 32.02
CA ASP A 144 -4.63 -2.74 31.35
C ASP A 144 -3.69 -2.22 30.26
N LYS A 145 -4.05 -1.13 29.59
CA LYS A 145 -3.12 -0.42 28.69
C LYS A 145 -1.89 0.09 29.44
N ALA A 146 -2.08 0.76 30.58
CA ALA A 146 -0.97 1.28 31.39
C ALA A 146 -0.03 0.16 31.85
N LYS A 147 -0.57 -0.97 32.31
CA LYS A 147 0.24 -2.14 32.69
C LYS A 147 1.02 -2.75 31.53
N VAL A 148 0.45 -2.76 30.33
CA VAL A 148 1.14 -3.25 29.14
C VAL A 148 2.27 -2.30 28.77
N LEU A 149 2.04 -0.98 28.79
CA LEU A 149 3.07 0.02 28.53
C LEU A 149 4.22 -0.06 29.54
N GLU A 150 3.89 -0.21 30.83
CA GLU A 150 4.85 -0.44 31.92
C GLU A 150 5.66 -1.73 31.71
N LEU A 151 4.99 -2.82 31.31
CA LEU A 151 5.65 -4.10 31.04
C LEU A 151 6.63 -4.05 29.85
N PHE A 152 6.38 -3.18 28.87
CA PHE A 152 7.27 -2.99 27.71
C PHE A 152 8.33 -1.90 27.93
N GLU A 153 8.42 -1.31 29.13
CA GLU A 153 9.34 -0.21 29.47
C GLU A 153 9.27 0.95 28.46
N LEU A 154 8.13 1.11 27.79
CA LEU A 154 7.89 2.24 26.91
C LEU A 154 7.54 3.42 27.81
N ALA A 155 8.55 4.21 28.16
CA ALA A 155 8.36 5.48 28.86
C ALA A 155 7.32 6.31 28.10
N GLU A 156 6.28 6.74 28.81
CA GLU A 156 5.33 7.74 28.31
C GLU A 156 6.17 8.93 27.84
N PRO A 157 6.03 9.41 26.58
CA PRO A 157 6.71 10.62 26.17
C PRO A 157 6.30 11.74 27.13
N GLU A 158 7.29 12.33 27.80
CA GLU A 158 7.04 13.44 28.71
C GLU A 158 6.29 14.53 27.95
N ASP A 159 5.23 15.01 28.60
CA ASP A 159 4.25 15.99 28.16
C ASP A 159 4.95 17.32 27.87
N VAL A 160 5.48 17.48 26.64
CA VAL A 160 5.92 18.79 26.14
C VAL A 160 4.66 19.58 25.82
N CYS A 161 4.27 20.35 26.83
CA CYS A 161 3.30 21.41 26.76
C CYS A 161 3.81 22.53 25.83
N GLU A 162 3.33 22.54 24.58
CA GLU A 162 3.35 23.75 23.75
C GLU A 162 1.94 24.28 23.54
N GLN A 163 1.83 25.57 23.84
CA GLN A 163 0.66 26.40 24.00
C GLN A 163 -0.17 26.56 22.72
N ASP A 164 -1.49 26.58 22.95
CA ASP A 164 -2.51 27.43 22.34
C ASP A 164 -2.15 28.18 21.03
N ASP A 165 -2.79 27.77 19.93
CA ASP A 165 -3.39 28.74 19.03
C ASP A 165 -4.82 28.30 18.64
N ASP A 166 -5.72 29.22 18.94
CA ASP A 166 -7.17 29.14 18.92
C ASP A 166 -7.69 29.28 17.48
N SER A 167 -8.43 28.30 16.99
CA SER A 167 -9.42 28.50 15.93
C SER A 167 -10.45 27.38 15.94
N GLN A 168 -11.54 27.68 16.64
CA GLN A 168 -12.81 26.97 16.62
C GLN A 168 -13.32 26.73 15.19
N GLY A 169 -13.74 25.49 14.94
CA GLY A 169 -14.50 25.09 13.76
C GLY A 169 -15.16 23.75 14.02
N GLU A 170 -16.33 23.78 14.66
CA GLU A 170 -17.21 22.63 14.84
C GLU A 170 -17.42 21.88 13.52
N SER A 171 -17.19 20.56 13.52
CA SER A 171 -17.91 19.67 12.61
C SER A 171 -18.09 18.28 13.21
N SER A 172 -19.36 17.89 13.24
CA SER A 172 -19.98 16.66 13.76
C SER A 172 -19.39 15.36 13.19
N PRO A 173 -19.65 14.20 13.85
CA PRO A 173 -19.28 12.90 13.33
C PRO A 173 -20.20 12.54 12.15
N GLU A 174 -19.75 12.84 10.93
CA GLU A 174 -20.44 12.39 9.73
C GLU A 174 -20.28 10.87 9.58
N THR A 175 -21.43 10.19 9.68
CA THR A 175 -21.60 8.83 9.20
C THR A 175 -21.47 8.86 7.69
N SER A 176 -20.25 8.62 7.20
CA SER A 176 -19.88 8.68 5.78
C SER A 176 -20.62 7.63 4.96
N THR A 177 -21.85 7.96 4.56
CA THR A 177 -22.54 7.39 3.41
C THR A 177 -22.05 8.17 2.20
N GLY A 178 -20.81 7.89 1.79
CA GLY A 178 -20.17 8.61 0.69
C GLY A 178 -20.97 8.42 -0.60
N ILE A 179 -21.55 9.52 -1.10
CA ILE A 179 -22.05 9.62 -2.46
C ILE A 179 -20.85 9.39 -3.40
N PRO A 180 -20.89 8.43 -4.34
CA PRO A 180 -19.78 8.18 -5.25
C PRO A 180 -19.46 9.43 -6.06
N GLN A 181 -18.21 9.88 -6.06
CA GLN A 181 -17.79 10.94 -6.98
C GLN A 181 -17.97 10.45 -8.42
N PRO A 182 -18.69 11.22 -9.28
CA PRO A 182 -18.91 10.85 -10.68
C PRO A 182 -17.59 11.07 -11.43
N GLY A 183 -16.77 10.02 -11.54
CA GLY A 183 -15.48 10.07 -12.22
C GLY A 183 -14.50 8.97 -11.82
N GLU A 184 -14.71 8.30 -10.69
CA GLU A 184 -13.97 7.07 -10.38
C GLU A 184 -14.57 5.93 -11.20
N ALA A 185 -14.10 5.79 -12.45
CA ALA A 185 -14.24 4.54 -13.18
C ALA A 185 -13.87 3.41 -12.21
N HIS A 186 -14.80 2.47 -12.01
CA HIS A 186 -14.63 1.25 -11.22
C HIS A 186 -13.39 0.50 -11.72
N ARG A 187 -12.20 0.93 -11.31
CA ARG A 187 -10.97 0.19 -11.49
C ARG A 187 -11.10 -0.98 -10.53
N ASP A 188 -11.45 -2.12 -11.10
CA ASP A 188 -11.50 -3.40 -10.40
C ASP A 188 -10.26 -3.53 -9.51
N ALA A 189 -10.50 -3.81 -8.23
CA ALA A 189 -9.45 -3.81 -7.24
C ALA A 189 -8.40 -4.87 -7.62
N GLY A 190 -7.16 -4.44 -7.87
CA GLY A 190 -6.10 -5.30 -8.38
C GLY A 190 -5.72 -6.43 -7.43
N HIS A 191 -5.36 -7.58 -8.00
CA HIS A 191 -4.72 -8.68 -7.31
C HIS A 191 -3.21 -8.57 -7.47
N ILE A 192 -2.49 -8.89 -6.40
CA ILE A 192 -1.04 -8.85 -6.33
C ILE A 192 -0.54 -10.25 -6.00
N VAL A 193 0.52 -10.69 -6.68
CA VAL A 193 1.19 -11.97 -6.42
C VAL A 193 2.70 -11.80 -6.45
N ASP A 194 3.37 -12.41 -5.47
CA ASP A 194 4.84 -12.45 -5.40
C ASP A 194 5.36 -13.74 -6.00
N ILE A 195 6.24 -13.61 -7.00
CA ILE A 195 6.94 -14.73 -7.62
C ILE A 195 8.34 -14.78 -7.03
N PRO A 196 8.74 -15.83 -6.29
CA PRO A 196 10.10 -15.95 -5.77
C PRO A 196 11.08 -16.10 -6.92
N VAL A 197 12.09 -15.22 -6.99
CA VAL A 197 13.12 -15.23 -8.03
C VAL A 197 14.49 -15.16 -7.38
N SER A 198 15.31 -16.17 -7.65
CA SER A 198 16.68 -16.22 -7.12
C SER A 198 17.54 -15.14 -7.77
N GLY A 199 18.19 -14.30 -6.95
CA GLY A 199 19.06 -13.22 -7.42
C GLY A 199 18.34 -11.90 -7.75
N ALA A 200 17.01 -11.85 -7.68
CA ALA A 200 16.30 -10.57 -7.78
C ALA A 200 16.53 -9.73 -6.50
N PRO A 201 16.64 -8.39 -6.62
CA PRO A 201 16.60 -7.51 -5.46
C PRO A 201 15.33 -7.77 -4.63
N GLY A 202 15.49 -8.20 -3.38
CA GLY A 202 14.36 -8.58 -2.51
C GLY A 202 13.85 -10.02 -2.65
N GLY A 203 14.44 -10.84 -3.53
CA GLY A 203 14.15 -12.28 -3.64
C GLY A 203 12.82 -12.65 -4.32
N SER A 204 12.03 -11.68 -4.77
CA SER A 204 10.78 -11.91 -5.50
C SER A 204 10.44 -10.78 -6.47
N ILE A 205 9.68 -11.09 -7.52
CA ILE A 205 9.07 -10.13 -8.43
C ILE A 205 7.59 -10.00 -8.07
N GLU A 206 7.13 -8.78 -7.80
CA GLU A 206 5.72 -8.47 -7.57
C GLU A 206 5.00 -8.27 -8.91
N ILE A 207 3.85 -8.93 -9.09
CA ILE A 207 2.99 -8.75 -10.26
C ILE A 207 1.60 -8.34 -9.81
N THR A 208 1.14 -7.22 -10.36
CA THR A 208 -0.18 -6.64 -10.08
C THR A 208 -1.05 -6.69 -11.32
N SER A 209 -2.26 -7.22 -11.21
CA SER A 209 -3.24 -7.25 -12.30
C SER A 209 -4.66 -7.03 -11.79
N SER A 210 -5.39 -6.12 -12.44
CA SER A 210 -6.82 -5.90 -12.21
C SER A 210 -7.71 -6.72 -13.15
N THR A 211 -7.14 -7.33 -14.19
CA THR A 211 -7.91 -8.06 -15.23
C THR A 211 -7.84 -9.57 -15.06
N PHE A 212 -6.82 -10.07 -14.36
CA PHE A 212 -6.65 -11.50 -14.13
C PHE A 212 -7.40 -11.96 -12.88
N SER A 213 -8.05 -13.11 -13.00
CA SER A 213 -8.69 -13.76 -11.86
C SER A 213 -7.64 -14.22 -10.85
N PRO A 214 -7.99 -14.30 -9.55
CA PRO A 214 -7.11 -14.85 -8.54
C PRO A 214 -6.59 -16.25 -8.87
N GLU A 215 -7.45 -17.11 -9.43
CA GLU A 215 -7.09 -18.46 -9.86
C GLU A 215 -6.01 -18.44 -10.94
N PHE A 216 -6.12 -17.54 -11.93
CA PHE A 216 -5.12 -17.38 -12.96
C PHE A 216 -3.81 -16.84 -12.37
N MET A 217 -3.87 -15.80 -11.54
CA MET A 217 -2.69 -15.21 -10.89
C MET A 217 -1.92 -16.25 -10.06
N LYS A 218 -2.64 -17.12 -9.34
CA LYS A 218 -2.03 -18.24 -8.62
C LYS A 218 -1.35 -19.22 -9.57
N SER A 219 -2.06 -19.67 -10.61
CA SER A 219 -1.53 -20.60 -11.60
C SER A 219 -0.29 -20.05 -12.30
N PHE A 220 -0.31 -18.75 -12.63
CA PHE A 220 0.80 -18.04 -13.24
C PHE A 220 2.02 -18.02 -12.32
N ARG A 221 1.86 -17.62 -11.05
CA ARG A 221 2.94 -17.66 -10.04
C ARG A 221 3.52 -19.06 -9.90
N ASP A 222 2.66 -20.07 -9.75
CA ASP A 222 3.09 -21.46 -9.53
C ASP A 222 3.86 -21.98 -10.77
N SER A 223 3.42 -21.63 -11.98
CA SER A 223 4.09 -21.98 -13.24
C SER A 223 5.45 -21.29 -13.39
N MET A 224 5.53 -19.98 -13.11
CA MET A 224 6.78 -19.23 -13.16
C MET A 224 7.79 -19.71 -12.10
N SER A 225 7.31 -20.01 -10.89
CA SER A 225 8.15 -20.55 -9.82
C SER A 225 8.73 -21.91 -10.21
N LYS A 226 7.94 -22.76 -10.90
CA LYS A 226 8.40 -24.05 -11.40
C LYS A 226 9.49 -23.88 -12.46
N LEU A 227 9.26 -23.05 -13.48
CA LEU A 227 10.22 -22.79 -14.55
C LEU A 227 11.57 -22.27 -14.01
N MET A 228 11.52 -21.39 -13.02
CA MET A 228 12.74 -20.82 -12.41
C MET A 228 13.51 -21.82 -11.53
N ASN A 229 12.84 -22.83 -10.99
CA ASN A 229 13.49 -23.87 -10.19
C ASN A 229 14.08 -25.01 -11.03
N GLU A 230 13.52 -25.27 -12.22
CA GLU A 230 14.01 -26.31 -13.14
C GLU A 230 15.27 -25.89 -13.92
N GLY A 231 15.55 -24.59 -14.00
CA GLY A 231 16.73 -24.04 -14.71
C GLY A 231 18.02 -23.97 -13.87
N LYS A 232 18.05 -24.60 -12.69
CA LYS A 232 19.23 -24.68 -11.81
C LYS A 232 19.75 -26.11 -11.74
#